data_AF-A0A8X6KSR1-F1
#
_entry.id   AF-A0A8X6KSR1-F1
#
_cell.length_a   1.000
_cell.length_b   1.000
_cell.length_c   1.000
_cell.angle_alpha   90.00
_cell.angle_beta   90.00
_cell.angle_gamma   90.00
#
_symmetry.space_group_name_H-M   'P 1'
#
loop_
_entity.id
_entity.type
_entity.pdbx_description
1 polymer ?
#
loop_
_entity_poly.entity_id
_entity_poly.type
_entity_poly.pdbx_seq_one_letter_code
_entity_poly.pdbx_strand_id
1 'polypeptide(L)'
;MPSLQPGNFIALKVSSPGWEYDCFGIPLEVVQAMNADFDGDECNLYLVPNALSQAECATILNPESQLGCFVMRGPKLTPTQDTMVVYFAKFNDIHFLPYKQSDLSKTFQVLYDCYGSQ
;
A
#
# COMPACT_ATOMS: atom_id res chain seq x y z
N MET A 1 7.12 11.69 -8.73
CA MET A 1 6.05 12.47 -8.05
C MET A 1 6.53 13.31 -6.85
N PRO A 2 5.97 14.50 -6.56
CA PRO A 2 6.34 15.33 -5.40
C PRO A 2 5.77 14.79 -4.08
N SER A 3 6.51 14.93 -2.99
CA SER A 3 6.05 14.57 -1.64
C SER A 3 5.00 15.56 -1.12
N LEU A 4 3.72 15.23 -1.28
CA LEU A 4 2.60 16.07 -0.86
C LEU A 4 2.29 15.91 0.63
N GLN A 5 2.58 14.74 1.22
CA GLN A 5 2.24 14.39 2.59
C GLN A 5 3.27 13.46 3.25
N PRO A 6 3.28 13.36 4.60
CA PRO A 6 4.15 12.41 5.31
C PRO A 6 3.98 10.96 4.85
N GLY A 7 2.78 10.60 4.38
CA GLY A 7 2.48 9.26 3.88
C GLY A 7 3.17 8.87 2.57
N ASN A 8 3.83 9.82 1.89
CA ASN A 8 4.67 9.55 0.71
C ASN A 8 6.08 9.07 1.10
N PHE A 9 6.41 9.06 2.40
CA PHE A 9 7.64 8.49 2.93
C PHE A 9 7.34 7.18 3.65
N ILE A 10 8.01 6.12 3.25
CA ILE A 10 7.89 4.79 3.84
C ILE A 10 9.28 4.22 4.10
N ALA A 11 9.40 3.40 5.15
CA ALA A 11 10.58 2.59 5.39
C ALA A 11 10.29 1.15 4.95
N LEU A 12 11.11 0.62 4.06
CA LEU A 12 11.05 -0.76 3.60
C LEU A 12 12.33 -1.49 3.93
N LYS A 13 12.20 -2.77 4.26
CA LYS A 13 13.35 -3.66 4.39
C LYS A 13 13.83 -4.04 2.99
N VAL A 14 15.10 -3.75 2.71
CA VAL A 14 15.73 -4.19 1.46
C VAL A 14 15.96 -5.70 1.51
N SER A 15 15.57 -6.38 0.44
CA SER A 15 15.84 -7.80 0.23
C SER A 15 16.45 -7.97 -1.16
N SER A 16 17.16 -9.10 -1.36
CA SER A 16 17.72 -9.39 -2.69
C SER A 16 16.57 -9.53 -3.69
N PRO A 17 16.59 -8.81 -4.83
CA PRO A 17 15.49 -8.82 -5.78
C PRO A 17 15.26 -10.19 -6.41
N GLY A 18 16.31 -11.00 -6.55
CA GLY A 18 16.21 -12.29 -7.25
C GLY A 18 16.02 -12.14 -8.77
N TRP A 19 16.20 -10.94 -9.32
CA TRP A 19 16.23 -10.64 -10.75
C TRP A 19 17.47 -9.84 -11.14
N GLU A 20 17.81 -9.86 -12.43
CA GLU A 20 19.03 -9.24 -12.99
C GLU A 20 18.81 -7.83 -13.55
N TYR A 21 17.59 -7.30 -13.44
CA TYR A 21 17.25 -5.97 -13.93
C TYR A 21 17.75 -4.85 -13.02
N ASP A 22 18.16 -3.73 -13.62
CA ASP A 22 18.58 -2.51 -12.93
C ASP A 22 17.36 -1.69 -12.47
N CYS A 23 16.51 -2.32 -11.68
CA CYS A 23 15.33 -1.70 -11.08
C CYS A 23 15.07 -2.29 -9.68
N PHE A 24 14.47 -1.47 -8.82
CA PHE A 24 13.99 -1.92 -7.51
C PHE A 24 12.51 -2.27 -7.61
N GLY A 25 12.09 -3.25 -6.80
CA GLY A 25 10.69 -3.62 -6.65
C GLY A 25 10.12 -2.99 -5.38
N ILE A 26 8.86 -2.57 -5.43
CA ILE A 26 8.10 -2.13 -4.27
C ILE A 26 6.75 -2.86 -4.22
N PRO A 27 6.18 -3.07 -3.02
CA PRO A 27 4.82 -3.62 -2.89
C PRO A 27 3.80 -2.76 -3.64
N LEU A 28 2.89 -3.37 -4.38
CA LEU A 28 1.89 -2.64 -5.17
C LEU A 28 0.95 -1.82 -4.27
N GLU A 29 0.72 -2.30 -3.05
CA GLU A 29 -0.19 -1.71 -2.08
C GLU A 29 0.31 -0.34 -1.58
N VAL A 30 1.61 -0.03 -1.69
CA VAL A 30 2.13 1.28 -1.28
C VAL A 30 2.09 2.32 -2.41
N VAL A 31 1.98 1.87 -3.67
CA VAL A 31 2.06 2.72 -4.88
C VAL A 31 0.94 3.77 -4.88
N GLN A 32 -0.27 3.39 -4.47
CA GLN A 32 -1.40 4.31 -4.39
C GLN A 32 -1.19 5.41 -3.35
N ALA A 33 -0.61 5.09 -2.20
CA ALA A 33 -0.27 6.08 -1.17
C ALA A 33 0.86 7.02 -1.62
N MET A 34 1.72 6.57 -2.51
CA MET A 34 2.77 7.37 -3.15
C MET A 34 2.24 8.22 -4.31
N ASN A 35 0.98 8.01 -4.71
CA ASN A 35 0.40 8.57 -5.93
C ASN A 35 1.31 8.33 -7.13
N ALA A 36 1.87 7.12 -7.24
CA ALA A 36 2.78 6.73 -8.31
C ALA A 36 2.12 5.68 -9.21
N ASP A 37 2.71 5.43 -10.37
CA ASP A 37 2.42 4.26 -11.19
C ASP A 37 3.71 3.71 -11.83
N PHE A 38 3.60 2.87 -12.86
CA PHE A 38 4.74 2.23 -13.53
C PHE A 38 4.94 2.73 -14.97
N ASP A 39 4.61 3.99 -15.26
CA ASP A 39 4.78 4.60 -16.60
C ASP A 39 6.14 5.29 -16.82
N GLY A 40 7.01 5.28 -15.80
CA GLY A 40 8.31 5.96 -15.81
C GLY A 40 8.61 6.79 -14.56
N ASP A 41 7.74 6.74 -13.55
CA ASP A 41 7.92 7.42 -12.27
C ASP A 41 9.24 7.03 -11.55
N GLU A 42 9.95 8.03 -11.04
CA GLU A 42 11.19 7.87 -10.28
C GLU A 42 10.97 8.12 -8.77
N CYS A 43 11.78 7.46 -7.94
CA CYS A 43 11.75 7.65 -6.49
C CYS A 43 13.16 7.88 -5.91
N ASN A 44 13.21 8.62 -4.80
CA ASN A 44 14.46 8.83 -4.06
C ASN A 44 14.64 7.76 -2.99
N LEU A 45 15.83 7.17 -2.92
CA LEU A 45 16.21 6.19 -1.92
C LEU A 45 17.19 6.81 -0.92
N TYR A 46 16.88 6.69 0.37
CA TYR A 46 17.72 7.18 1.46
C TYR A 46 18.19 6.02 2.33
N LEU A 47 19.50 5.85 2.44
CA LEU A 47 20.09 4.87 3.35
C LEU A 47 20.23 5.48 4.74
N VAL A 48 19.72 4.78 5.76
CA VAL A 48 19.80 5.21 7.16
C VAL A 48 20.92 4.40 7.84
N PRO A 49 22.10 4.99 8.10
CA PRO A 49 23.26 4.23 8.57
C PRO A 49 23.25 3.93 10.08
N ASN A 50 22.56 4.74 10.88
CA ASN A 50 22.55 4.62 12.33
C ASN A 50 21.47 3.64 12.80
N ALA A 51 21.83 2.67 13.64
CA ALA A 51 20.92 1.66 14.19
C ALA A 51 19.72 2.26 14.93
N LEU A 52 19.91 3.36 15.68
CA LEU A 52 18.81 4.05 16.36
C LEU A 52 17.82 4.67 15.37
N SER A 53 18.32 5.35 14.34
CA SER A 53 17.50 5.92 13.29
C SER A 53 16.83 4.84 12.43
N GLN A 54 17.48 3.70 12.20
CA GLN A 54 16.86 2.54 11.55
C GLN A 54 15.67 2.02 12.35
N ALA A 55 15.82 1.87 13.67
CA ALA A 55 14.74 1.43 14.55
C ALA A 55 13.57 2.43 14.58
N GLU A 56 13.88 3.72 14.63
CA GLU A 56 12.89 4.81 14.54
C GLU A 56 12.12 4.75 13.22
N CYS A 57 12.82 4.71 12.07
CA CYS A 57 12.19 4.59 10.76
C CYS A 57 11.36 3.32 10.63
N ALA A 58 11.87 2.18 11.10
CA ALA A 58 11.15 0.90 11.08
C ALA A 58 9.93 0.88 12.01
N THR A 59 9.82 1.81 12.97
CA THR A 59 8.65 1.91 13.85
C THR A 59 7.63 2.92 13.31
N ILE A 60 8.10 4.11 12.92
CA ILE A 60 7.25 5.25 12.56
C ILE A 60 6.82 5.20 11.09
N LEU A 61 7.73 4.79 10.20
CA LEU A 61 7.53 4.77 8.74
C LEU A 61 7.18 3.38 8.21
N ASN A 62 6.91 2.40 9.08
CA ASN A 62 6.47 1.07 8.64
C ASN A 62 5.12 1.18 7.91
N PRO A 63 5.00 0.69 6.66
CA PRO A 63 3.73 0.68 5.95
C PRO A 63 2.62 -0.08 6.70
N GLU A 64 2.96 -1.09 7.52
CA GLU A 64 1.99 -1.83 8.34
C GLU A 64 1.39 -0.99 9.48
N SER A 65 2.13 -0.02 10.02
CA SER A 65 1.62 0.88 11.06
C SER A 65 0.89 2.10 10.48
N GLN A 66 1.06 2.35 9.18
CA GLN A 66 0.43 3.47 8.47
C GLN A 66 -0.74 3.03 7.58
N LEU A 67 -1.68 2.25 8.13
CA LEU A 67 -2.82 1.73 7.36
C LEU A 67 -3.78 2.80 6.86
N GLY A 68 -3.79 4.02 7.43
CA GLY A 68 -4.69 5.10 7.04
C GLY A 68 -4.01 6.13 6.12
N CYS A 69 -4.72 6.56 5.07
CA CYS A 69 -4.31 7.69 4.24
C CYS A 69 -5.27 8.86 4.43
N PHE A 70 -4.74 10.00 4.88
CA PHE A 70 -5.52 11.23 5.04
C PHE A 70 -6.02 11.83 3.72
N VAL A 71 -5.33 11.59 2.59
CA VAL A 71 -5.77 12.01 1.24
C VAL A 71 -6.93 11.15 0.74
N MET A 72 -6.75 9.82 0.80
CA MET A 72 -7.72 8.86 0.27
C MET A 72 -8.95 8.71 1.18
N ARG A 73 -8.91 9.28 2.40
CA ARG A 73 -9.90 9.06 3.46
C ARG A 73 -10.23 7.56 3.62
N GLY A 74 -9.21 6.71 3.52
CA GLY A 74 -9.35 5.26 3.49
C GLY A 74 -8.05 4.50 3.73
N PRO A 75 -8.03 3.16 3.60
CA PRO A 75 -6.88 2.34 3.89
C PRO A 75 -5.84 2.54 2.79
N LYS A 76 -4.56 2.64 3.17
CA LYS A 76 -3.45 2.62 2.21
C LYS A 76 -3.35 1.30 1.46
N LEU A 77 -3.76 0.19 2.10
CA LEU A 77 -3.59 -1.17 1.61
C LEU A 77 -4.92 -1.79 1.14
N THR A 78 -5.60 -1.15 0.19
CA THR A 78 -6.79 -1.74 -0.44
C THR A 78 -6.42 -2.51 -1.70
N PRO A 79 -7.08 -3.64 -2.01
CA PRO A 79 -6.97 -4.27 -3.31
C PRO A 79 -7.36 -3.29 -4.42
N THR A 80 -6.46 -3.07 -5.37
CA THR A 80 -6.68 -2.20 -6.53
C THR A 80 -6.60 -2.98 -7.84
N GLN A 81 -7.26 -2.44 -8.87
CA GLN A 81 -7.20 -2.93 -10.26
C GLN A 81 -7.41 -4.45 -10.35
N ASP A 82 -6.44 -5.18 -10.88
CA ASP A 82 -6.52 -6.61 -11.15
C ASP A 82 -6.61 -7.45 -9.87
N THR A 83 -6.12 -6.92 -8.74
CA THR A 83 -6.26 -7.57 -7.42
C THR A 83 -7.72 -7.71 -7.03
N MET A 84 -8.61 -6.83 -7.52
CA MET A 84 -10.06 -6.98 -7.30
C MET A 84 -10.65 -8.20 -8.02
N VAL A 85 -10.05 -8.66 -9.12
CA VAL A 85 -10.49 -9.86 -9.84
C VAL A 85 -10.14 -11.11 -9.04
N VAL A 86 -8.94 -11.16 -8.46
CA VAL A 86 -8.53 -12.25 -7.56
C VAL A 86 -9.40 -12.27 -6.30
N TYR A 87 -9.70 -11.09 -5.76
CA TYR A 87 -10.65 -10.94 -4.65
C TYR A 87 -12.02 -11.52 -5.00
N PHE A 88 -12.56 -11.19 -6.18
CA PHE A 88 -13.83 -11.73 -6.66
C PHE A 88 -13.80 -13.26 -6.74
N ALA A 89 -12.76 -13.82 -7.34
CA ALA A 89 -12.62 -15.27 -7.53
C ALA A 89 -12.47 -16.04 -6.22
N LYS A 90 -11.93 -15.41 -5.17
CA LYS A 90 -11.65 -16.02 -3.86
C LYS A 90 -12.52 -15.52 -2.72
N PHE A 91 -13.58 -14.76 -3.02
CA PHE A 91 -14.40 -14.10 -2.02
C PHE A 91 -14.88 -15.05 -0.91
N ASN A 92 -15.34 -16.25 -1.26
CA ASN A 92 -15.85 -17.21 -0.28
C ASN A 92 -14.75 -17.76 0.66
N ASP A 93 -13.50 -17.81 0.20
CA ASP A 93 -12.37 -18.40 0.92
C ASP A 93 -11.69 -17.40 1.86
N ILE A 94 -11.84 -16.09 1.62
CA ILE A 94 -11.18 -15.04 2.42
C ILE A 94 -12.02 -14.68 3.64
N HIS A 95 -11.61 -15.06 4.86
CA HIS A 95 -12.38 -14.81 6.09
C HIS A 95 -11.91 -13.61 6.92
N PHE A 96 -10.71 -13.09 6.65
CA PHE A 96 -10.02 -12.15 7.54
C PHE A 96 -10.13 -10.68 7.12
N LEU A 97 -10.93 -10.37 6.10
CA LEU A 97 -11.05 -9.01 5.61
C LEU A 97 -11.89 -8.16 6.59
N PRO A 98 -11.37 -7.01 7.03
CA PRO A 98 -12.18 -6.04 7.74
C PRO A 98 -13.34 -5.62 6.82
N TYR A 99 -14.56 -5.60 7.36
CA TYR A 99 -15.80 -5.21 6.68
C TYR A 99 -16.37 -6.19 5.62
N LYS A 100 -15.83 -7.41 5.50
CA LYS A 100 -16.46 -8.44 4.65
C LYS A 100 -17.89 -8.74 5.11
N GLN A 101 -18.84 -8.62 4.19
CA GLN A 101 -20.23 -9.03 4.37
C GLN A 101 -20.46 -10.41 3.78
N SER A 102 -21.61 -11.02 4.09
CA SER A 102 -22.02 -12.30 3.49
C SER A 102 -22.21 -12.22 1.97
N ASP A 103 -22.38 -11.00 1.46
CA ASP A 103 -22.64 -10.70 0.06
C ASP A 103 -21.52 -9.82 -0.51
N LEU A 104 -21.07 -10.16 -1.71
CA LEU A 104 -19.97 -9.48 -2.39
C LEU A 104 -20.33 -8.02 -2.73
N SER A 105 -21.51 -7.80 -3.30
CA SER A 105 -22.04 -6.47 -3.62
C SER A 105 -22.14 -5.60 -2.37
N LYS A 106 -22.60 -6.16 -1.25
CA LYS A 106 -22.63 -5.43 0.04
C LYS A 106 -21.23 -5.14 0.57
N THR A 107 -20.29 -6.06 0.39
CA THR A 107 -18.89 -5.84 0.79
C THR A 107 -18.27 -4.69 0.00
N PHE A 108 -18.45 -4.66 -1.32
CA PHE A 108 -17.99 -3.54 -2.14
C PHE A 108 -18.71 -2.24 -1.83
N GLN A 109 -20.02 -2.27 -1.56
CA GLN A 109 -20.76 -1.08 -1.16
C GLN A 109 -20.22 -0.53 0.17
N VAL A 110 -19.95 -1.36 1.17
CA VAL A 110 -19.37 -0.91 2.44
C VAL A 110 -17.96 -0.34 2.23
N LEU A 111 -17.13 -0.97 1.41
CA LEU A 111 -15.81 -0.43 1.08
C LEU A 111 -15.91 0.90 0.32
N TYR A 112 -16.87 1.04 -0.59
CA TYR A 112 -17.16 2.29 -1.30
C TYR A 112 -17.73 3.36 -0.37
N ASP A 113 -18.61 3.02 0.56
CA ASP A 113 -19.18 3.99 1.51
C ASP A 113 -18.13 4.44 2.54
N CYS A 114 -17.21 3.56 2.91
CA CYS A 114 -16.13 3.88 3.83
C CYS A 114 -15.01 4.67 3.15
N TYR A 115 -14.68 4.36 1.88
CA TYR A 115 -13.42 4.76 1.25
C TYR A 115 -13.55 5.25 -0.20
N GLY A 116 -14.73 5.13 -0.79
CA GLY A 116 -15.04 5.69 -2.10
C GLY A 116 -15.02 7.21 -2.00
N SER A 117 -14.15 7.83 -2.79
CA SER A 117 -14.12 9.29 -2.93
C SER A 117 -15.42 9.79 -3.57
N GLN A 118 -15.95 10.89 -3.05
CA GLN A 118 -16.82 11.78 -3.84
C GLN A 118 -15.99 12.50 -4.91
#